data_AF-A0A925JG92-F1
#
_entry.id   AF-A0A925JG92-F1
#
_cell.length_a   1.000
_cell.length_b   1.000
_cell.length_c   1.000
_cell.angle_alpha   90.00
_cell.angle_beta   90.00
_cell.angle_gamma   90.00
#
_symmetry.space_group_name_H-M   'P 1'
#
loop_
_entity.id
_entity.type
_entity.pdbx_description
1 polymer ?
#
loop_
_entity_poly.entity_id
_entity_poly.type
_entity_poly.pdbx_seq_one_letter_code
_entity_poly.pdbx_strand_id
1 'polypeptide(L)'
;LGGGNHNVTWDVAGTTAAPFSVANVKISLSTDGGQTFPTVLSASTANDGSESVAIPVLPNTTTCRIKIEAIGNIFFDISDANFTITGALLAKIADFDGDGRSDLSIFRNGAWMVNRSTAGFNSFSWGLASDRLVPGDYDGDAKTDYAVYRNGVWYIQRSTAGALTVSWGAASNDIPVPADYDGDQKTDVAVWRPASGTWYVLRSSNGTALTQTFGTNGDIPVAGNYDTDALADFAVFRNGVWYQLRTTGGATAQSFGLAGDTLVPADYDGDGRTDLAVARASGGLFTWYIQRSTAGFQQLQWGLSTDQASPGDYDGDGKADVTVFRPADGSWTMKLSSNNSLLIQTFGQNGDASVPEAYLP
;
A
#
# COMPACT_ATOMS: atom_id res chain seq x y z
N LEU A 1 -15.81 -2.20 7.64
CA LEU A 1 -14.43 -2.47 7.20
C LEU A 1 -14.49 -3.19 5.87
N GLY A 2 -13.77 -2.69 4.86
CA GLY A 2 -13.53 -3.43 3.62
C GLY A 2 -12.87 -4.78 3.91
N GLY A 3 -13.12 -5.76 3.05
CA GLY A 3 -12.62 -7.13 3.18
C GLY A 3 -13.37 -8.02 4.18
N GLY A 4 -14.32 -7.47 4.95
CA GLY A 4 -15.12 -8.22 5.92
C GLY A 4 -16.52 -8.59 5.43
N ASN A 5 -17.13 -9.60 6.06
CA ASN A 5 -18.56 -9.88 5.91
C ASN A 5 -19.39 -8.97 6.82
N HIS A 6 -20.39 -8.31 6.25
CA HIS A 6 -21.30 -7.42 6.97
C HIS A 6 -22.74 -7.79 6.64
N ASN A 7 -23.60 -7.68 7.65
CA ASN A 7 -25.01 -7.94 7.47
C ASN A 7 -25.71 -6.69 6.94
N VAL A 8 -26.27 -6.78 5.75
CA VAL A 8 -27.12 -5.75 5.14
C VAL A 8 -28.56 -6.10 5.41
N THR A 9 -29.33 -5.15 5.95
CA THR A 9 -30.75 -5.35 6.27
C THR A 9 -31.63 -4.40 5.47
N TRP A 10 -32.84 -4.83 5.13
CA TRP A 10 -33.85 -3.99 4.46
C TRP A 10 -35.26 -4.36 4.93
N ASP A 11 -36.21 -3.44 4.73
CA ASP A 11 -37.62 -3.75 4.91
C ASP A 11 -38.14 -4.49 3.66
N VAL A 12 -38.64 -5.72 3.85
CA VAL A 12 -39.24 -6.52 2.77
C VAL A 12 -40.52 -5.84 2.24
N ALA A 13 -41.17 -5.01 3.05
CA ALA A 13 -42.36 -4.23 2.69
C ALA A 13 -43.50 -5.06 2.06
N GLY A 14 -43.61 -6.34 2.43
CA GLY A 14 -44.61 -7.27 1.89
C GLY A 14 -44.41 -7.64 0.41
N THR A 15 -43.28 -7.30 -0.20
CA THR A 15 -43.03 -7.49 -1.64
C THR A 15 -42.84 -8.95 -2.07
N THR A 16 -42.67 -9.88 -1.13
CA THR A 16 -42.68 -11.32 -1.39
C THR A 16 -44.06 -11.86 -1.74
N ALA A 17 -45.14 -11.16 -1.34
CA ALA A 17 -46.50 -11.55 -1.65
C ALA A 17 -46.98 -11.00 -3.00
N ALA A 18 -48.06 -11.60 -3.54
CA ALA A 18 -48.76 -11.04 -4.69
C ALA A 18 -49.25 -9.61 -4.38
N PRO A 19 -49.22 -8.68 -5.35
CA PRO A 19 -48.94 -8.90 -6.78
C PRO A 19 -47.45 -8.90 -7.16
N PHE A 20 -46.55 -8.46 -6.27
CA PHE A 20 -45.14 -8.23 -6.61
C PHE A 20 -44.33 -9.54 -6.73
N SER A 21 -44.61 -10.50 -5.84
CA SER A 21 -44.05 -11.86 -5.86
C SER A 21 -42.52 -11.91 -6.01
N VAL A 22 -41.80 -10.99 -5.35
CA VAL A 22 -40.34 -10.90 -5.41
C VAL A 22 -39.73 -11.92 -4.45
N ALA A 23 -39.30 -13.06 -4.99
CA ALA A 23 -38.61 -14.08 -4.22
C ALA A 23 -37.21 -13.64 -3.80
N ASN A 24 -36.47 -12.97 -4.71
CA ASN A 24 -35.07 -12.61 -4.53
C ASN A 24 -34.77 -11.15 -4.87
N VAL A 25 -33.73 -10.61 -4.26
CA VAL A 25 -33.16 -9.28 -4.51
C VAL A 25 -31.69 -9.38 -4.91
N LYS A 26 -31.17 -8.34 -5.55
CA LYS A 26 -29.75 -8.14 -5.80
C LYS A 26 -29.25 -6.96 -4.95
N ILE A 27 -28.05 -7.11 -4.40
CA ILE A 27 -27.42 -6.11 -3.52
C ILE A 27 -26.22 -5.53 -4.25
N SER A 28 -26.19 -4.21 -4.42
CA SER A 28 -25.10 -3.49 -5.07
C SER A 28 -24.59 -2.34 -4.22
N LEU A 29 -23.31 -2.04 -4.34
CA LEU A 29 -22.59 -0.98 -3.63
C LEU A 29 -22.25 0.17 -4.57
N SER A 30 -22.40 1.37 -4.04
CA SER A 30 -21.93 2.64 -4.59
C SER A 30 -20.84 3.19 -3.68
N THR A 31 -19.85 3.85 -4.27
CA THR A 31 -18.81 4.63 -3.58
C THR A 31 -18.90 6.13 -3.89
N ASP A 32 -19.83 6.55 -4.75
CA ASP A 32 -19.96 7.89 -5.31
C ASP A 32 -21.21 8.66 -4.82
N GLY A 33 -21.71 8.30 -3.63
CA GLY A 33 -22.90 8.94 -3.04
C GLY A 33 -24.23 8.41 -3.58
N GLY A 34 -24.23 7.27 -4.27
CA GLY A 34 -25.41 6.66 -4.89
C GLY A 34 -25.67 7.08 -6.33
N GLN A 35 -24.70 7.71 -7.01
CA GLN A 35 -24.84 8.13 -8.39
C GLN A 35 -24.74 6.92 -9.35
N THR A 36 -23.85 5.98 -9.04
CA THR A 36 -23.71 4.70 -9.75
C THR A 36 -23.56 3.53 -8.77
N PHE A 37 -23.91 2.32 -9.23
CA PHE A 37 -23.81 1.07 -8.43
C PHE A 37 -23.07 -0.02 -9.21
N PRO A 38 -21.77 0.16 -9.51
CA PRO A 38 -21.00 -0.76 -10.35
C PRO A 38 -20.68 -2.08 -9.65
N THR A 39 -20.61 -2.08 -8.32
CA THR A 39 -20.16 -3.22 -7.53
C THR A 39 -21.33 -4.07 -7.08
N VAL A 40 -21.38 -5.33 -7.52
CA VAL A 40 -22.41 -6.29 -7.10
C VAL A 40 -21.91 -7.09 -5.91
N LEU A 41 -22.56 -6.97 -4.75
CA LEU A 41 -22.20 -7.67 -3.53
C LEU A 41 -22.89 -9.05 -3.42
N SER A 42 -24.14 -9.12 -3.87
CA SER A 42 -24.87 -10.38 -4.03
C SER A 42 -25.76 -10.28 -5.26
N ALA A 43 -25.53 -11.14 -6.25
CA ALA A 43 -26.26 -11.10 -7.52
C ALA A 43 -27.70 -11.65 -7.38
N SER A 44 -27.96 -12.49 -6.37
CA SER A 44 -29.30 -12.98 -6.03
C SER A 44 -29.28 -13.57 -4.62
N THR A 45 -30.07 -13.00 -3.72
CA THR A 45 -30.37 -13.55 -2.39
C THR A 45 -31.87 -13.48 -2.12
N ALA A 46 -32.36 -14.24 -1.13
CA ALA A 46 -33.75 -14.22 -0.72
C ALA A 46 -34.20 -12.83 -0.29
N ASN A 47 -35.45 -12.47 -0.60
CA ASN A 47 -36.06 -11.22 -0.14
C ASN A 47 -36.67 -11.39 1.27
N ASP A 48 -35.83 -11.66 2.26
CA ASP A 48 -36.24 -11.96 3.65
C ASP A 48 -35.80 -10.89 4.67
N GLY A 49 -35.17 -9.81 4.19
CA GLY A 49 -34.83 -8.63 4.97
C GLY A 49 -33.40 -8.60 5.48
N SER A 50 -32.57 -9.61 5.18
CA SER A 50 -31.17 -9.64 5.63
C SER A 50 -30.28 -10.49 4.73
N GLU A 51 -29.05 -10.04 4.48
CA GLU A 51 -28.03 -10.84 3.81
C GLU A 51 -26.64 -10.50 4.36
N SER A 52 -25.83 -11.52 4.63
CA SER A 52 -24.41 -11.34 4.95
C SER A 52 -23.62 -11.22 3.65
N VAL A 53 -23.13 -10.02 3.34
CA VAL A 53 -22.35 -9.75 2.13
C VAL A 53 -20.88 -9.48 2.44
N ALA A 54 -19.99 -9.95 1.58
CA ALA A 54 -18.58 -9.57 1.62
C ALA A 54 -18.45 -8.15 1.04
N ILE A 55 -17.98 -7.21 1.86
CA ILE A 55 -17.68 -5.85 1.41
C ILE A 55 -16.29 -5.88 0.77
N PRO A 56 -16.12 -5.43 -0.48
CA PRO A 56 -14.80 -5.42 -1.11
C PRO A 56 -13.84 -4.54 -0.32
N VAL A 57 -12.54 -4.86 -0.44
CA VAL A 57 -11.49 -3.96 0.00
C VAL A 57 -11.56 -2.72 -0.89
N LEU A 58 -11.74 -1.55 -0.27
CA LEU A 58 -11.87 -0.26 -0.95
C LEU A 58 -11.07 0.78 -0.18
N PRO A 59 -10.54 1.82 -0.84
CA PRO A 59 -10.02 3.00 -0.15
C PRO A 59 -11.05 3.57 0.82
N ASN A 60 -10.58 4.30 1.84
CA ASN A 60 -11.46 4.99 2.77
C ASN A 60 -12.42 5.89 2.00
N THR A 61 -13.72 5.61 2.13
CA THR A 61 -14.76 6.42 1.50
C THR A 61 -15.91 6.63 2.47
N THR A 62 -16.37 7.87 2.56
CA THR A 62 -17.49 8.29 3.42
C THR A 62 -18.78 8.49 2.64
N THR A 63 -18.79 8.13 1.35
CA THR A 63 -19.90 8.36 0.42
C THR A 63 -20.56 7.07 -0.03
N CYS A 64 -20.38 5.96 0.69
CA CYS A 64 -20.94 4.70 0.27
C CYS A 64 -22.46 4.63 0.41
N ARG A 65 -23.11 3.95 -0.53
CA ARG A 65 -24.54 3.63 -0.53
C ARG A 65 -24.78 2.19 -0.95
N ILE A 66 -25.76 1.54 -0.34
CA ILE A 66 -26.25 0.22 -0.77
C ILE A 66 -27.55 0.40 -1.54
N LYS A 67 -27.71 -0.34 -2.62
CA LYS A 67 -28.96 -0.52 -3.36
C LYS A 67 -29.43 -1.96 -3.26
N ILE A 68 -30.69 -2.14 -2.87
CA ILE A 68 -31.41 -3.41 -2.88
C ILE A 68 -32.39 -3.36 -4.05
N GLU A 69 -32.14 -4.14 -5.10
CA GLU A 69 -32.97 -4.13 -6.30
C GLU A 69 -33.76 -5.44 -6.45
N ALA A 70 -35.05 -5.33 -6.72
CA ALA A 70 -35.92 -6.49 -6.91
C ALA A 70 -35.56 -7.23 -8.20
N ILE A 71 -35.39 -8.55 -8.14
CA ILE A 71 -35.16 -9.36 -9.34
C ILE A 71 -36.51 -9.66 -10.00
N GLY A 72 -36.60 -9.34 -11.30
CA GLY A 72 -37.83 -9.53 -12.07
C GLY A 72 -38.87 -8.41 -11.90
N ASN A 73 -38.51 -7.30 -11.25
CA ASN A 73 -39.36 -6.12 -11.06
C ASN A 73 -38.55 -4.82 -11.24
N ILE A 74 -39.23 -3.67 -11.25
CA ILE A 74 -38.63 -2.36 -11.61
C ILE A 74 -38.25 -1.48 -10.40
N PHE A 75 -38.53 -1.93 -9.18
CA PHE A 75 -38.32 -1.13 -7.98
C PHE A 75 -37.06 -1.56 -7.24
N PHE A 76 -36.49 -0.61 -6.51
CA PHE A 76 -35.34 -0.78 -5.66
C PHE A 76 -35.45 0.19 -4.48
N ASP A 77 -34.64 -0.06 -3.46
CA ASP A 77 -34.42 0.87 -2.37
C ASP A 77 -32.92 1.18 -2.24
N ILE A 78 -32.59 2.37 -1.74
CA ILE A 78 -31.22 2.81 -1.50
C ILE A 78 -31.13 3.26 -0.04
N SER A 79 -30.10 2.79 0.67
CA SER A 79 -29.78 3.23 2.05
C SER A 79 -30.00 4.73 2.25
N ASP A 80 -30.60 5.16 3.36
CA ASP A 80 -31.02 6.57 3.55
C ASP A 80 -29.85 7.57 3.61
N ALA A 81 -28.72 7.11 4.16
CA ALA A 81 -27.55 7.94 4.40
C ALA A 81 -26.29 7.32 3.79
N ASN A 82 -25.32 8.18 3.50
CA ASN A 82 -23.98 7.72 3.24
C ASN A 82 -23.43 7.03 4.49
N PHE A 83 -22.71 5.93 4.29
CA PHE A 83 -21.92 5.30 5.34
C PHE A 83 -20.44 5.28 4.95
N THR A 84 -19.61 5.06 5.95
CA THR A 84 -18.17 4.95 5.77
C THR A 84 -17.79 3.48 5.58
N ILE A 85 -17.19 3.15 4.45
CA ILE A 85 -16.32 1.99 4.36
C ILE A 85 -14.93 2.52 4.67
N THR A 86 -14.47 2.24 5.88
CA THR A 86 -13.04 2.24 6.14
C THR A 86 -12.48 1.04 5.38
N GLY A 87 -11.55 1.27 4.46
CA GLY A 87 -10.70 0.18 4.00
C GLY A 87 -10.09 -0.50 5.23
N ALA A 88 -9.69 -1.78 5.15
CA ALA A 88 -8.66 -2.13 6.11
C ALA A 88 -7.48 -1.22 5.74
N LEU A 89 -6.96 -0.51 6.73
CA LEU A 89 -5.76 0.26 6.53
C LEU A 89 -4.71 -0.78 6.14
N LEU A 90 -4.29 -0.79 4.87
CA LEU A 90 -2.96 -1.29 4.58
C LEU A 90 -2.04 -0.50 5.50
N ALA A 91 -1.19 -1.19 6.26
CA ALA A 91 -0.22 -0.49 7.09
C ALA A 91 0.49 0.54 6.21
N LYS A 92 0.44 1.80 6.66
CA LYS A 92 1.20 2.84 5.99
C LYS A 92 2.66 2.49 6.11
N ILE A 93 3.45 2.87 5.11
CA ILE A 93 4.90 2.69 5.11
C ILE A 93 5.44 3.16 6.47
N ALA A 94 6.07 2.25 7.21
CA ALA A 94 6.67 2.53 8.52
C ALA A 94 5.70 3.01 9.63
N ASP A 95 4.42 2.68 9.60
CA ASP A 95 3.49 2.88 10.72
C ASP A 95 3.62 1.74 11.74
N PHE A 96 4.48 1.89 12.77
CA PHE A 96 4.77 0.81 13.72
C PHE A 96 3.83 0.79 14.94
N ASP A 97 3.05 1.85 15.18
CA ASP A 97 2.09 1.89 16.30
C ASP A 97 0.61 1.75 15.87
N GLY A 98 0.33 1.81 14.57
CA GLY A 98 -0.98 1.59 13.96
C GLY A 98 -1.90 2.81 14.08
N ASP A 99 -1.33 4.02 14.17
CA ASP A 99 -2.12 5.25 14.25
C ASP A 99 -2.48 5.84 12.87
N GLY A 100 -2.03 5.19 11.79
CA GLY A 100 -2.25 5.61 10.41
C GLY A 100 -1.22 6.63 9.93
N ARG A 101 -0.11 6.83 10.65
CA ARG A 101 0.99 7.70 10.26
C ARG A 101 2.28 6.93 10.08
N SER A 102 3.09 7.34 9.12
CA SER A 102 4.48 6.90 9.03
C SER A 102 5.26 7.37 10.26
N ASP A 103 5.97 6.45 10.90
CA ASP A 103 6.86 6.76 12.02
C ASP A 103 8.28 7.04 11.56
N LEU A 104 8.94 8.00 12.21
CA LEU A 104 10.36 8.23 11.97
C LEU A 104 11.15 7.03 12.44
N SER A 105 11.83 6.39 11.49
CA SER A 105 12.43 5.10 11.72
C SER A 105 13.77 5.01 11.00
N ILE A 106 14.80 4.60 11.75
CA ILE A 106 16.14 4.33 11.22
C ILE A 106 16.63 2.95 11.61
N PHE A 107 17.52 2.40 10.78
CA PHE A 107 18.26 1.19 11.08
C PHE A 107 19.75 1.48 11.21
N ARG A 108 20.33 0.98 12.31
CA ARG A 108 21.74 1.19 12.66
C ARG A 108 22.35 -0.10 13.16
N ASN A 109 23.29 -0.66 12.40
CA ASN A 109 24.11 -1.81 12.81
C ASN A 109 23.31 -2.99 13.39
N GLY A 110 22.16 -3.33 12.80
CA GLY A 110 21.32 -4.42 13.30
C GLY A 110 20.25 -4.00 14.32
N ALA A 111 20.11 -2.71 14.62
CA ALA A 111 19.09 -2.20 15.53
C ALA A 111 18.11 -1.27 14.81
N TRP A 112 16.82 -1.48 15.08
CA TRP A 112 15.74 -0.58 14.71
C TRP A 112 15.61 0.50 15.78
N MET A 113 15.44 1.74 15.34
CA MET A 113 15.13 2.88 16.20
C MET A 113 13.92 3.55 15.59
N VAL A 114 12.79 3.56 16.32
CA VAL A 114 11.51 4.09 15.83
C VAL A 114 10.99 5.12 16.81
N ASN A 115 10.77 6.34 16.35
CA ASN A 115 10.05 7.37 17.08
C ASN A 115 8.59 7.32 16.66
N ARG A 116 7.80 6.53 17.39
CA ARG A 116 6.40 6.27 17.07
C ARG A 116 5.54 7.49 17.37
N SER A 117 4.71 7.88 16.42
CA SER A 117 3.89 9.09 16.38
C SER A 117 3.03 9.27 17.64
N THR A 118 2.47 8.18 18.19
CA THR A 118 1.60 8.19 19.39
C THR A 118 2.13 7.34 20.53
N ALA A 119 3.00 6.37 20.25
CA ALA A 119 3.57 5.47 21.25
C ALA A 119 5.00 5.83 21.70
N GLY A 120 5.59 6.89 21.15
CA GLY A 120 6.92 7.39 21.50
C GLY A 120 8.07 6.46 21.08
N PHE A 121 9.28 6.80 21.54
CA PHE A 121 10.51 6.12 21.13
C PHE A 121 10.56 4.63 21.52
N ASN A 122 10.98 3.80 20.57
CA ASN A 122 11.35 2.41 20.75
C ASN A 122 12.71 2.13 20.09
N SER A 123 13.52 1.30 20.75
CA SER A 123 14.72 0.73 20.14
C SER A 123 14.68 -0.77 20.30
N PHE A 124 14.96 -1.47 19.20
CA PHE A 124 14.90 -2.92 19.13
C PHE A 124 16.13 -3.46 18.39
N SER A 125 17.08 -4.04 19.14
CA SER A 125 18.29 -4.65 18.58
C SER A 125 17.95 -6.02 17.99
N TRP A 126 17.53 -6.02 16.72
CA TRP A 126 17.09 -7.21 16.02
C TRP A 126 17.40 -7.10 14.53
N GLY A 127 18.42 -7.86 14.10
CA GLY A 127 18.98 -7.81 12.75
C GLY A 127 20.50 -7.84 12.78
N LEU A 128 21.12 -7.69 11.61
CA LEU A 128 22.55 -7.50 11.41
C LEU A 128 22.78 -6.28 10.51
N ALA A 129 23.96 -5.69 10.60
CA ALA A 129 24.33 -4.53 9.78
C ALA A 129 24.26 -4.80 8.26
N SER A 130 24.41 -6.06 7.83
CA SER A 130 24.38 -6.48 6.43
C SER A 130 22.99 -6.84 5.90
N ASP A 131 21.96 -6.76 6.74
CA ASP A 131 20.61 -7.16 6.37
C ASP A 131 19.97 -6.14 5.42
N ARG A 132 19.14 -6.62 4.49
CA ARG A 132 18.21 -5.76 3.75
C ARG A 132 16.93 -5.63 4.55
N LEU A 133 16.43 -4.42 4.74
CA LEU A 133 15.20 -4.19 5.49
C LEU A 133 14.01 -4.47 4.57
N VAL A 134 12.99 -5.11 5.11
CA VAL A 134 11.77 -5.50 4.38
C VAL A 134 10.54 -5.34 5.27
N PRO A 135 10.40 -4.22 6.01
CA PRO A 135 9.27 -4.04 6.91
C PRO A 135 7.94 -4.06 6.15
N GLY A 136 6.85 -4.39 6.84
CA GLY A 136 5.51 -4.49 6.26
C GLY A 136 4.57 -5.15 7.26
N ASP A 137 3.27 -5.09 7.02
CA ASP A 137 2.28 -5.76 7.88
C ASP A 137 2.13 -7.22 7.46
N TYR A 138 2.83 -8.16 8.11
CA TYR A 138 2.82 -9.58 7.75
C TYR A 138 1.79 -10.40 8.53
N ASP A 139 1.16 -9.84 9.58
CA ASP A 139 0.09 -10.52 10.33
C ASP A 139 -1.31 -9.94 10.13
N GLY A 140 -1.44 -8.80 9.44
CA GLY A 140 -2.69 -8.16 9.05
C GLY A 140 -3.32 -7.34 10.18
N ASP A 141 -2.51 -6.82 11.11
CA ASP A 141 -2.98 -6.01 12.23
C ASP A 141 -2.95 -4.49 11.96
N ALA A 142 -2.65 -4.11 10.72
CA ALA A 142 -2.47 -2.73 10.25
C ALA A 142 -1.26 -2.01 10.86
N LYS A 143 -0.30 -2.75 11.42
CA LYS A 143 1.00 -2.20 11.84
C LYS A 143 2.12 -2.74 10.97
N THR A 144 3.12 -1.91 10.78
CA THR A 144 4.38 -2.31 10.17
C THR A 144 5.14 -3.22 11.14
N ASP A 145 5.46 -4.42 10.68
CA ASP A 145 6.34 -5.35 11.39
C ASP A 145 7.81 -5.09 11.09
N TYR A 146 8.67 -5.39 12.06
CA TYR A 146 10.11 -5.40 11.83
C TYR A 146 10.49 -6.63 11.02
N ALA A 147 11.12 -6.45 9.86
CA ALA A 147 11.53 -7.58 9.04
C ALA A 147 12.83 -7.31 8.26
N VAL A 148 13.62 -8.37 8.13
CA VAL A 148 14.91 -8.36 7.43
C VAL A 148 15.05 -9.56 6.49
N TYR A 149 15.68 -9.34 5.34
CA TYR A 149 16.06 -10.36 4.38
C TYR A 149 17.57 -10.59 4.40
N ARG A 150 17.97 -11.85 4.59
CA ARG A 150 19.37 -12.27 4.66
C ARG A 150 19.55 -13.61 3.94
N ASN A 151 20.33 -13.59 2.87
CA ASN A 151 20.79 -14.79 2.16
C ASN A 151 19.65 -15.79 1.80
N GLY A 152 18.52 -15.31 1.28
CA GLY A 152 17.38 -16.17 0.92
C GLY A 152 16.39 -16.43 2.05
N VAL A 153 16.62 -15.86 3.24
CA VAL A 153 15.78 -16.07 4.41
C VAL A 153 15.20 -14.74 4.89
N TRP A 154 13.90 -14.75 5.12
CA TRP A 154 13.14 -13.68 5.75
C TRP A 154 13.05 -13.97 7.23
N TYR A 155 13.41 -12.98 8.03
CA TYR A 155 13.14 -12.97 9.45
C TYR A 155 12.12 -11.86 9.66
N ILE A 156 11.01 -12.15 10.32
CA ILE A 156 9.90 -11.22 10.54
C ILE A 156 9.53 -11.26 12.03
N GLN A 157 9.41 -10.10 12.66
CA GLN A 157 8.89 -9.95 14.02
C GLN A 157 7.55 -9.27 13.95
N ARG A 158 6.51 -10.12 13.92
CA ARG A 158 5.13 -9.69 13.77
C ARG A 158 4.61 -9.07 15.05
N SER A 159 3.96 -7.93 14.93
CA SER A 159 3.47 -7.05 15.99
C SER A 159 2.56 -7.79 16.99
N THR A 160 1.71 -8.71 16.52
CA THR A 160 0.75 -9.46 17.34
C THR A 160 0.95 -10.98 17.28
N ALA A 161 1.61 -11.48 16.24
CA ALA A 161 1.81 -12.91 16.03
C ALA A 161 3.24 -13.43 16.32
N GLY A 162 4.15 -12.56 16.77
CA GLY A 162 5.52 -12.92 17.14
C GLY A 162 6.41 -13.33 15.96
N ALA A 163 7.57 -13.91 16.27
CA ALA A 163 8.61 -14.21 15.29
C ALA A 163 8.18 -15.24 14.23
N LEU A 164 8.50 -14.96 12.97
CA LEU A 164 8.36 -15.85 11.83
C LEU A 164 9.67 -15.88 11.03
N THR A 165 10.06 -17.06 10.55
CA THR A 165 11.21 -17.23 9.65
C THR A 165 10.77 -17.99 8.42
N VAL A 166 11.03 -17.42 7.25
CA VAL A 166 10.59 -17.98 5.96
C VAL A 166 11.79 -18.13 5.04
N SER A 167 12.08 -19.35 4.60
CA SER A 167 13.09 -19.59 3.57
C SER A 167 12.46 -19.40 2.19
N TRP A 168 12.53 -18.17 1.67
CA TRP A 168 11.92 -17.79 0.41
C TRP A 168 12.82 -16.84 -0.38
N GLY A 169 13.67 -17.43 -1.21
CA GLY A 169 14.65 -16.72 -2.03
C GLY A 169 15.85 -17.61 -2.28
N ALA A 170 16.60 -17.29 -3.32
CA ALA A 170 17.91 -17.88 -3.54
C ALA A 170 18.97 -17.11 -2.73
N ALA A 171 19.99 -17.82 -2.24
CA ALA A 171 21.15 -17.18 -1.60
C ALA A 171 21.90 -16.22 -2.55
N SER A 172 21.70 -16.35 -3.86
CA SER A 172 22.27 -15.48 -4.90
C SER A 172 21.32 -14.36 -5.29
N ASN A 173 21.73 -13.10 -5.11
CA ASN A 173 21.26 -11.86 -5.77
C ASN A 173 19.75 -11.61 -5.97
N ASP A 174 18.86 -12.41 -5.39
CA ASP A 174 17.44 -12.12 -5.34
C ASP A 174 17.22 -10.83 -4.56
N ILE A 175 16.32 -9.99 -5.06
CA ILE A 175 15.95 -8.69 -4.51
C ILE A 175 14.60 -8.87 -3.80
N PRO A 176 14.51 -8.62 -2.47
CA PRO A 176 13.23 -8.71 -1.78
C PRO A 176 12.29 -7.58 -2.24
N VAL A 177 11.01 -7.92 -2.44
CA VAL A 177 9.97 -7.03 -2.96
C VAL A 177 8.65 -7.28 -2.22
N PRO A 178 8.62 -7.09 -0.89
CA PRO A 178 7.42 -7.36 -0.10
C PRO A 178 6.28 -6.42 -0.49
N ALA A 179 5.09 -6.97 -0.73
CA ALA A 179 3.85 -6.23 -1.00
C ALA A 179 2.63 -7.18 -0.90
N ASP A 180 1.41 -6.65 -0.91
CA ASP A 180 0.18 -7.48 -0.95
C ASP A 180 -0.19 -7.82 -2.41
N TYR A 181 0.19 -9.01 -2.90
CA TYR A 181 -0.06 -9.43 -4.29
C TYR A 181 -1.34 -10.27 -4.44
N ASP A 182 -2.02 -10.63 -3.35
CA ASP A 182 -3.21 -11.49 -3.37
C ASP A 182 -4.47 -10.89 -2.73
N GLY A 183 -4.35 -9.70 -2.16
CA GLY A 183 -5.45 -8.84 -1.74
C GLY A 183 -6.01 -9.19 -0.38
N ASP A 184 -5.26 -9.95 0.43
CA ASP A 184 -5.65 -10.29 1.79
C ASP A 184 -5.25 -9.22 2.83
N GLN A 185 -4.63 -8.13 2.37
CA GLN A 185 -4.16 -6.99 3.15
C GLN A 185 -2.98 -7.31 4.07
N LYS A 186 -2.29 -8.42 3.82
CA LYS A 186 -1.01 -8.73 4.42
C LYS A 186 0.09 -8.58 3.38
N THR A 187 1.26 -8.25 3.88
CA THR A 187 2.48 -8.22 3.11
C THR A 187 2.88 -9.65 2.76
N ASP A 188 2.90 -9.97 1.48
CA ASP A 188 3.43 -11.22 0.99
C ASP A 188 4.96 -11.21 0.98
N VAL A 189 5.52 -12.39 1.25
CA VAL A 189 6.95 -12.62 1.12
C VAL A 189 7.27 -12.84 -0.37
N ALA A 190 8.06 -11.94 -0.96
CA ALA A 190 8.33 -12.00 -2.40
C ALA A 190 9.75 -11.57 -2.78
N VAL A 191 10.30 -12.20 -3.81
CA VAL A 191 11.61 -11.86 -4.39
C VAL A 191 11.54 -11.68 -5.90
N TRP A 192 12.32 -10.74 -6.44
CA TRP A 192 12.61 -10.63 -7.86
C TRP A 192 14.03 -11.14 -8.15
N ARG A 193 14.15 -12.00 -9.16
CA ARG A 193 15.42 -12.58 -9.60
C ARG A 193 15.96 -11.86 -10.82
N PRO A 194 17.04 -11.07 -10.70
CA PRO A 194 17.54 -10.26 -11.81
C PRO A 194 17.97 -11.06 -13.03
N ALA A 195 18.59 -12.22 -12.81
CA ALA A 195 19.13 -13.05 -13.89
C ALA A 195 18.07 -13.52 -14.90
N SER A 196 16.83 -13.72 -14.44
CA SER A 196 15.72 -14.20 -15.27
C SER A 196 14.57 -13.20 -15.42
N GLY A 197 14.58 -12.09 -14.67
CA GLY A 197 13.45 -11.17 -14.61
C GLY A 197 12.19 -11.84 -14.03
N THR A 198 12.36 -12.70 -13.03
CA THR A 198 11.25 -13.51 -12.49
C THR A 198 10.93 -13.14 -11.05
N TRP A 199 9.65 -12.89 -10.80
CA TRP A 199 9.06 -12.67 -9.49
C TRP A 199 8.61 -14.01 -8.90
N TYR A 200 8.92 -14.23 -7.62
CA TYR A 200 8.48 -15.37 -6.84
C TYR A 200 7.80 -14.85 -5.58
N VAL A 201 6.49 -15.01 -5.50
CA VAL A 201 5.64 -14.54 -4.40
C VAL A 201 5.14 -15.75 -3.61
N LEU A 202 5.23 -15.69 -2.29
CA LEU A 202 4.57 -16.60 -1.38
C LEU A 202 3.34 -15.89 -0.81
N ARG A 203 2.17 -16.28 -1.29
CA ARG A 203 0.88 -15.72 -0.89
C ARG A 203 0.59 -15.95 0.58
N SER A 204 0.34 -14.89 1.31
CA SER A 204 0.08 -14.90 2.75
C SER A 204 -1.29 -15.51 3.08
N SER A 205 -2.27 -15.38 2.19
CA SER A 205 -3.64 -15.90 2.39
C SER A 205 -3.72 -17.43 2.49
N ASN A 206 -2.84 -18.15 1.78
CA ASN A 206 -2.93 -19.61 1.63
C ASN A 206 -1.58 -20.34 1.52
N GLY A 207 -0.45 -19.62 1.54
CA GLY A 207 0.89 -20.20 1.43
C GLY A 207 1.25 -20.73 0.05
N THR A 208 0.49 -20.41 -1.01
CA THR A 208 0.79 -20.88 -2.37
C THR A 208 1.81 -19.99 -3.07
N ALA A 209 2.61 -20.61 -3.93
CA ALA A 209 3.62 -19.92 -4.72
C ALA A 209 2.99 -19.33 -5.99
N LEU A 210 3.23 -18.04 -6.25
CA LEU A 210 3.01 -17.40 -7.54
C LEU A 210 4.36 -17.11 -8.19
N THR A 211 4.49 -17.50 -9.46
CA THR A 211 5.69 -17.21 -10.27
C THR A 211 5.27 -16.41 -11.49
N GLN A 212 5.87 -15.23 -11.66
CA GLN A 212 5.59 -14.34 -12.78
C GLN A 212 6.90 -13.87 -13.41
N THR A 213 7.08 -14.11 -14.70
CA THR A 213 8.22 -13.53 -15.44
C THR A 213 7.82 -12.15 -15.93
N PHE A 214 8.49 -11.12 -15.43
CA PHE A 214 8.30 -9.74 -15.84
C PHE A 214 9.55 -8.90 -15.52
N GLY A 215 10.11 -8.28 -16.56
CA GLY A 215 11.39 -7.57 -16.50
C GLY A 215 12.55 -8.37 -17.10
N THR A 216 13.74 -7.78 -17.03
CA THR A 216 15.00 -8.34 -17.53
C THR A 216 16.17 -7.97 -16.62
N ASN A 217 17.31 -8.62 -16.79
CA ASN A 217 18.52 -8.26 -16.05
C ASN A 217 18.89 -6.78 -16.25
N GLY A 218 19.18 -6.08 -15.15
CA GLY A 218 19.45 -4.64 -15.13
C GLY A 218 18.24 -3.75 -14.80
N ASP A 219 17.06 -4.34 -14.70
CA ASP A 219 15.87 -3.63 -14.22
C ASP A 219 15.89 -3.49 -12.69
N ILE A 220 15.21 -2.45 -12.19
CA ILE A 220 14.98 -2.23 -10.76
C ILE A 220 13.51 -2.57 -10.46
N PRO A 221 13.20 -3.61 -9.67
CA PRO A 221 11.82 -3.91 -9.31
C PRO A 221 11.23 -2.82 -8.39
N VAL A 222 9.98 -2.45 -8.63
CA VAL A 222 9.24 -1.40 -7.94
C VAL A 222 7.77 -1.82 -7.76
N ALA A 223 7.54 -2.84 -6.92
CA ALA A 223 6.19 -3.30 -6.66
C ALA A 223 5.32 -2.19 -6.05
N GLY A 224 4.04 -2.17 -6.39
CA GLY A 224 3.08 -1.19 -5.87
C GLY A 224 1.73 -1.31 -6.57
N ASN A 225 0.68 -0.75 -5.98
CA ASN A 225 -0.66 -0.73 -6.58
C ASN A 225 -0.74 0.40 -7.62
N TYR A 226 -0.59 0.11 -8.91
CA TYR A 226 -0.64 1.11 -9.99
C TYR A 226 -1.99 1.16 -10.70
N ASP A 227 -3.00 0.42 -10.22
CA ASP A 227 -4.38 0.50 -10.70
C ASP A 227 -5.42 0.58 -9.56
N THR A 228 -6.64 0.11 -9.80
CA THR A 228 -7.79 0.31 -8.90
C THR A 228 -8.12 -0.89 -8.04
N ASP A 229 -7.41 -2.01 -8.18
CA ASP A 229 -7.78 -3.27 -7.54
C ASP A 229 -7.20 -3.47 -6.12
N ALA A 230 -6.38 -2.52 -5.66
CA ALA A 230 -5.70 -2.55 -4.37
C ALA A 230 -4.67 -3.67 -4.20
N LEU A 231 -4.32 -4.39 -5.27
CA LEU A 231 -3.24 -5.36 -5.30
C LEU A 231 -1.94 -4.67 -5.68
N ALA A 232 -0.82 -5.23 -5.20
CA ALA A 232 0.48 -4.89 -5.70
C ALA A 232 0.68 -5.47 -7.11
N ASP A 233 1.04 -4.61 -8.04
CA ASP A 233 1.39 -4.97 -9.39
C ASP A 233 2.88 -5.32 -9.50
N PHE A 234 3.21 -6.11 -10.51
CA PHE A 234 4.60 -6.32 -10.90
C PHE A 234 5.07 -5.13 -11.74
N ALA A 235 6.00 -4.33 -11.22
CA ALA A 235 6.57 -3.24 -11.99
C ALA A 235 8.09 -3.19 -11.90
N VAL A 236 8.71 -2.69 -12.97
CA VAL A 236 10.15 -2.53 -13.09
C VAL A 236 10.50 -1.18 -13.70
N PHE A 237 11.57 -0.56 -13.22
CA PHE A 237 12.16 0.64 -13.79
C PHE A 237 13.40 0.29 -14.61
N ARG A 238 13.48 0.83 -15.82
CA ARG A 238 14.62 0.66 -16.73
C ARG A 238 14.90 1.96 -17.47
N ASN A 239 16.03 2.58 -17.16
CA ASN A 239 16.57 3.73 -17.89
C ASN A 239 15.55 4.88 -18.11
N GLY A 240 14.77 5.25 -17.09
CA GLY A 240 13.77 6.32 -17.18
C GLY A 240 12.38 5.88 -17.64
N VAL A 241 12.16 4.58 -17.81
CA VAL A 241 10.86 4.01 -18.19
C VAL A 241 10.37 3.07 -17.11
N TRP A 242 9.13 3.29 -16.67
CA TRP A 242 8.41 2.42 -15.76
C TRP A 242 7.58 1.44 -16.59
N TYR A 243 7.81 0.15 -16.41
CA TYR A 243 7.02 -0.92 -16.99
C TYR A 243 6.17 -1.53 -15.88
N GLN A 244 4.86 -1.59 -16.06
CA GLN A 244 3.94 -2.23 -15.11
C GLN A 244 3.22 -3.39 -15.80
N LEU A 245 3.04 -4.49 -15.10
CA LEU A 245 2.13 -5.58 -15.44
C LEU A 245 1.04 -5.59 -14.38
N ARG A 246 -0.04 -4.87 -14.69
CA ARG A 246 -1.10 -4.60 -13.72
C ARG A 246 -2.11 -5.74 -13.66
N THR A 247 -2.53 -6.12 -12.46
CA THR A 247 -3.37 -7.30 -12.23
C THR A 247 -4.74 -7.18 -12.89
N THR A 248 -5.33 -5.99 -12.95
CA THR A 248 -6.58 -5.74 -13.69
C THR A 248 -6.42 -4.81 -14.90
N GLY A 249 -5.32 -4.07 -15.00
CA GLY A 249 -5.05 -3.12 -16.10
C GLY A 249 -4.15 -3.63 -17.23
N GLY A 250 -3.56 -4.82 -17.14
CA GLY A 250 -2.60 -5.34 -18.13
C GLY A 250 -1.28 -4.56 -18.18
N ALA A 251 -0.46 -4.84 -19.20
CA ALA A 251 0.88 -4.28 -19.29
C ALA A 251 0.90 -2.82 -19.82
N THR A 252 1.66 -1.96 -19.15
CA THR A 252 1.91 -0.56 -19.54
C THR A 252 3.38 -0.21 -19.48
N ALA A 253 3.77 0.82 -20.24
CA ALA A 253 5.10 1.42 -20.19
C ALA A 253 4.96 2.94 -20.22
N GLN A 254 5.59 3.62 -19.27
CA GLN A 254 5.52 5.07 -19.11
C GLN A 254 6.92 5.65 -18.97
N SER A 255 7.30 6.53 -19.89
CA SER A 255 8.56 7.27 -19.80
C SER A 255 8.44 8.36 -18.73
N PHE A 256 9.08 8.13 -17.59
CA PHE A 256 9.05 9.06 -16.47
C PHE A 256 10.32 8.90 -15.61
N GLY A 257 11.18 9.93 -15.60
CA GLY A 257 12.49 9.90 -14.96
C GLY A 257 13.64 9.64 -15.93
N LEU A 258 14.83 9.42 -15.38
CA LEU A 258 16.09 9.20 -16.08
C LEU A 258 16.87 8.05 -15.43
N ALA A 259 17.84 7.49 -16.17
CA ALA A 259 18.79 6.55 -15.59
C ALA A 259 19.57 7.22 -14.44
N GLY A 260 19.63 6.56 -13.29
CA GLY A 260 20.33 7.05 -12.09
C GLY A 260 19.51 7.94 -11.16
N ASP A 261 18.23 8.18 -11.47
CA ASP A 261 17.33 8.80 -10.49
C ASP A 261 17.07 7.84 -9.30
N THR A 262 16.91 8.40 -8.11
CA THR A 262 16.39 7.67 -6.95
C THR A 262 14.89 7.47 -7.13
N LEU A 263 14.41 6.24 -7.06
CA LEU A 263 12.98 5.95 -7.13
C LEU A 263 12.34 6.32 -5.79
N VAL A 264 11.15 6.91 -5.80
CA VAL A 264 10.41 7.31 -4.58
C VAL A 264 8.89 7.14 -4.73
N PRO A 265 8.40 6.05 -5.35
CA PRO A 265 6.96 5.85 -5.56
C PRO A 265 6.22 5.76 -4.22
N ALA A 266 5.08 6.44 -4.14
CA ALA A 266 4.16 6.45 -2.99
C ALA A 266 2.82 7.07 -3.44
N ASP A 267 1.79 7.05 -2.60
CA ASP A 267 0.50 7.68 -2.88
C ASP A 267 0.53 9.18 -2.48
N TYR A 268 0.91 10.08 -3.39
CA TYR A 268 1.05 11.51 -3.10
C TYR A 268 -0.25 12.31 -3.31
N ASP A 269 -1.28 11.72 -3.93
CA ASP A 269 -2.59 12.38 -4.12
C ASP A 269 -3.72 11.80 -3.27
N GLY A 270 -3.49 10.67 -2.59
CA GLY A 270 -4.39 10.05 -1.62
C GLY A 270 -5.48 9.21 -2.29
N ASP A 271 -5.28 8.78 -3.53
CA ASP A 271 -6.26 7.97 -4.27
C ASP A 271 -6.14 6.46 -4.02
N GLY A 272 -5.18 6.06 -3.16
CA GLY A 272 -4.89 4.67 -2.83
C GLY A 272 -3.97 3.97 -3.82
N ARG A 273 -3.46 4.67 -4.83
CA ARG A 273 -2.52 4.13 -5.81
C ARG A 273 -1.11 4.64 -5.56
N THR A 274 -0.16 3.82 -5.95
CA THR A 274 1.24 4.19 -6.03
C THR A 274 1.46 5.12 -7.21
N ASP A 275 1.88 6.35 -6.95
CA ASP A 275 2.29 7.29 -7.99
C ASP A 275 3.70 6.99 -8.50
N LEU A 276 3.95 7.32 -9.76
CA LEU A 276 5.31 7.28 -10.29
C LEU A 276 6.07 8.49 -9.79
N ALA A 277 7.16 8.27 -9.06
CA ALA A 277 7.94 9.37 -8.52
C ALA A 277 9.43 9.05 -8.52
N VAL A 278 10.22 10.06 -8.84
CA VAL A 278 11.68 10.02 -8.83
C VAL A 278 12.26 11.27 -8.17
N ALA A 279 13.35 11.10 -7.43
CA ALA A 279 14.14 12.18 -6.87
C ALA A 279 15.51 12.23 -7.56
N ARG A 280 15.87 13.41 -8.06
CA ARG A 280 17.09 13.63 -8.84
C ARG A 280 18.04 14.57 -8.13
N ALA A 281 19.22 14.05 -7.81
CA ALA A 281 20.32 14.84 -7.28
C ALA A 281 21.05 15.58 -8.41
N SER A 282 21.07 16.91 -8.36
CA SER A 282 21.82 17.73 -9.31
C SER A 282 22.19 19.08 -8.70
N GLY A 283 23.43 19.54 -8.94
CA GLY A 283 23.88 20.85 -8.45
C GLY A 283 23.84 21.02 -6.93
N GLY A 284 23.99 19.94 -6.16
CA GLY A 284 23.93 19.96 -4.69
C GLY A 284 22.51 19.88 -4.11
N LEU A 285 21.48 19.83 -4.95
CA LEU A 285 20.07 19.88 -4.57
C LEU A 285 19.35 18.61 -4.99
N PHE A 286 18.25 18.32 -4.30
CA PHE A 286 17.38 17.19 -4.62
C PHE A 286 16.06 17.68 -5.19
N THR A 287 15.72 17.26 -6.41
CA THR A 287 14.47 17.65 -7.09
C THR A 287 13.58 16.43 -7.28
N TRP A 288 12.36 16.52 -6.77
CA TRP A 288 11.32 15.51 -6.86
C TRP A 288 10.47 15.77 -8.10
N TYR A 289 10.21 14.70 -8.84
CA TYR A 289 9.31 14.65 -9.98
C TYR A 289 8.27 13.57 -9.68
N ILE A 290 7.01 13.97 -9.58
CA ILE A 290 5.91 13.11 -9.14
C ILE A 290 4.82 13.16 -10.20
N GLN A 291 4.50 12.03 -10.81
CA GLN A 291 3.37 11.86 -11.71
C GLN A 291 2.23 11.21 -10.93
N ARG A 292 1.36 12.07 -10.38
CA ARG A 292 0.24 11.62 -9.57
C ARG A 292 -0.83 11.00 -10.44
N SER A 293 -1.39 9.89 -9.98
CA SER A 293 -2.32 9.00 -10.68
C SER A 293 -3.60 9.73 -11.10
N THR A 294 -4.12 10.64 -10.27
CA THR A 294 -5.36 11.39 -10.50
C THR A 294 -5.17 12.91 -10.44
N ALA A 295 -4.09 13.39 -9.81
CA ALA A 295 -3.82 14.82 -9.65
C ALA A 295 -2.75 15.40 -10.62
N GLY A 296 -2.23 14.57 -11.54
CA GLY A 296 -1.27 15.00 -12.56
C GLY A 296 0.12 15.33 -12.03
N PHE A 297 0.96 15.92 -12.89
CA PHE A 297 2.38 16.13 -12.62
C PHE A 297 2.68 17.21 -11.56
N GLN A 298 3.65 16.94 -10.70
CA GLN A 298 4.22 17.85 -9.73
C GLN A 298 5.75 17.78 -9.78
N GLN A 299 6.39 18.96 -9.72
CA GLN A 299 7.82 19.08 -9.52
C GLN A 299 8.08 19.98 -8.33
N LEU A 300 9.00 19.59 -7.45
CA LEU A 300 9.48 20.45 -6.39
C LEU A 300 10.94 20.17 -6.05
N GLN A 301 11.64 21.20 -5.61
CA GLN A 301 12.97 21.06 -5.04
C GLN A 301 12.85 20.93 -3.52
N TRP A 302 13.37 19.85 -2.95
CA TRP A 302 13.31 19.59 -1.52
C TRP A 302 14.44 18.67 -1.08
N GLY A 303 15.28 19.16 -0.17
CA GLY A 303 16.48 18.46 0.30
C GLY A 303 17.76 18.79 -0.48
N LEU A 304 18.87 18.33 0.08
CA LEU A 304 20.20 18.37 -0.52
C LEU A 304 20.48 17.05 -1.25
N SER A 305 21.39 17.07 -2.22
CA SER A 305 21.78 15.87 -2.98
C SER A 305 22.45 14.77 -2.13
N THR A 306 22.74 15.05 -0.86
CA THR A 306 23.30 14.10 0.11
C THR A 306 22.27 13.54 1.09
N ASP A 307 21.03 14.02 1.01
CA ASP A 307 19.95 13.53 1.87
C ASP A 307 19.39 12.21 1.29
N GLN A 308 18.83 11.36 2.15
CA GLN A 308 18.08 10.17 1.77
C GLN A 308 16.61 10.56 1.57
N ALA A 309 16.02 10.18 0.43
CA ALA A 309 14.57 10.34 0.23
C ALA A 309 13.81 9.34 1.09
N SER A 310 12.77 9.78 1.79
CA SER A 310 12.02 8.92 2.71
C SER A 310 10.53 9.32 2.74
N PRO A 311 9.82 9.24 1.60
CA PRO A 311 8.41 9.61 1.54
C PRO A 311 7.56 8.73 2.47
N GLY A 312 6.49 9.29 2.99
CA GLY A 312 5.59 8.64 3.96
C GLY A 312 4.53 9.63 4.44
N ASP A 313 3.44 9.14 5.01
CA ASP A 313 2.31 9.96 5.49
C ASP A 313 2.54 10.32 6.97
N TYR A 314 3.38 11.33 7.25
CA TYR A 314 3.80 11.64 8.62
C TYR A 314 2.79 12.52 9.36
N ASP A 315 1.86 13.18 8.65
CA ASP A 315 0.78 13.98 9.26
C ASP A 315 -0.58 13.26 9.33
N GLY A 316 -0.73 12.12 8.66
CA GLY A 316 -1.90 11.24 8.69
C GLY A 316 -3.05 11.74 7.82
N ASP A 317 -2.77 12.52 6.77
CA ASP A 317 -3.79 13.03 5.85
C ASP A 317 -4.16 12.05 4.73
N GLY A 318 -3.51 10.88 4.70
CA GLY A 318 -3.72 9.84 3.73
C GLY A 318 -2.74 9.89 2.56
N LYS A 319 -1.91 10.94 2.45
CA LYS A 319 -0.99 11.18 1.33
C LYS A 319 0.45 11.12 1.81
N ALA A 320 1.33 10.70 0.92
CA ALA A 320 2.76 10.76 1.16
C ALA A 320 3.27 12.22 1.20
N ASP A 321 3.98 12.55 2.26
CA ASP A 321 4.77 13.76 2.39
C ASP A 321 6.09 13.64 1.63
N VAL A 322 6.54 14.76 1.07
CA VAL A 322 7.88 14.86 0.49
C VAL A 322 8.88 15.06 1.61
N THR A 323 9.58 13.98 1.96
CA THR A 323 10.41 13.90 3.15
C THR A 323 11.81 13.45 2.82
N VAL A 324 12.79 14.09 3.44
CA VAL A 324 14.19 13.67 3.39
C VAL A 324 14.76 13.50 4.80
N PHE A 325 15.62 12.49 4.95
CA PHE A 325 16.48 12.30 6.10
C PHE A 325 17.91 12.73 5.75
N ARG A 326 18.55 13.53 6.60
CA ARG A 326 19.93 13.96 6.45
C ARG A 326 20.82 13.17 7.40
N PRO A 327 21.60 12.19 6.92
CA PRO A 327 22.48 11.41 7.78
C PRO A 327 23.50 12.29 8.51
N ALA A 328 23.99 13.37 7.88
CA ALA A 328 25.05 14.21 8.44
C ALA A 328 24.73 14.79 9.83
N ASP A 329 23.45 15.10 10.11
CA ASP A 329 23.01 15.72 11.36
C ASP A 329 21.78 15.03 12.00
N GLY A 330 21.26 13.99 11.37
CA GLY A 330 20.09 13.26 11.87
C GLY A 330 18.77 14.01 11.68
N SER A 331 18.73 15.07 10.87
CA SER A 331 17.52 15.85 10.65
C SER A 331 16.60 15.18 9.63
N TRP A 332 15.31 15.14 9.95
CA TRP A 332 14.22 14.82 9.04
C TRP A 332 13.52 16.12 8.68
N THR A 333 13.42 16.42 7.39
CA THR A 333 12.68 17.59 6.90
C THR A 333 11.56 17.15 5.98
N MET A 334 10.33 17.40 6.40
CA MET A 334 9.10 16.97 5.72
C MET A 334 8.38 18.19 5.19
N LYS A 335 7.88 18.10 3.96
CA LYS A 335 6.91 19.03 3.42
C LYS A 335 5.54 18.37 3.49
N LEU A 336 4.72 18.82 4.44
CA LEU A 336 3.44 18.20 4.74
C LEU A 336 2.44 18.37 3.58
N SER A 337 1.85 17.27 3.14
CA SER A 337 0.85 17.18 2.07
C SER A 337 -0.42 17.98 2.38
N SER A 338 -0.86 17.97 3.64
CA SER A 338 -2.12 18.57 4.08
C SER A 338 -2.19 20.09 3.91
N ASN A 339 -1.05 20.78 4.08
CA ASN A 339 -0.99 22.24 4.16
C ASN A 339 0.29 22.88 3.59
N ASN A 340 1.20 22.08 3.01
CA ASN A 340 2.51 22.51 2.49
C ASN A 340 3.46 23.11 3.53
N SER A 341 3.19 22.96 4.82
CA SER A 341 4.08 23.44 5.88
C SER A 341 5.33 22.57 6.02
N LEU A 342 6.38 23.16 6.59
CA LEU A 342 7.64 22.48 6.88
C LEU A 342 7.60 21.93 8.30
N LEU A 343 7.84 20.63 8.44
CA LEU A 343 8.12 19.98 9.72
C LEU A 343 9.59 19.54 9.74
N ILE A 344 10.31 19.89 10.81
CA ILE A 344 11.67 19.43 11.05
C ILE A 344 11.70 18.68 12.37
N GLN A 345 12.25 17.48 12.35
CA GLN A 345 12.54 16.70 13.55
C GLN A 345 13.99 16.22 13.52
N THR A 346 14.59 16.01 14.69
CA THR A 346 15.94 15.42 14.79
C THR A 346 15.80 14.02 15.35
N PHE A 347 16.09 13.03 14.53
CA PHE A 347 16.00 11.62 14.88
C PHE A 347 16.97 10.77 14.05
N GLY A 348 18.02 10.26 14.69
CA GLY A 348 19.10 9.53 14.02
C GLY A 348 20.42 10.30 14.03
N GLN A 349 21.39 9.80 13.27
CA GLN A 349 22.74 10.36 13.15
C GLN A 349 23.44 9.81 11.89
N ASN A 350 24.72 10.20 11.69
CA ASN A 350 25.50 9.75 10.55
C ASN A 350 25.71 8.22 10.54
N GLY A 351 25.49 7.61 9.38
CA GLY A 351 25.54 6.16 9.17
C GLY A 351 24.22 5.43 9.38
N ASP A 352 23.15 6.15 9.73
CA ASP A 352 21.80 5.59 9.80
C ASP A 352 21.18 5.48 8.40
N ALA A 353 20.37 4.45 8.18
CA ALA A 353 19.51 4.31 7.01
C ALA A 353 18.06 4.60 7.41
N SER A 354 17.38 5.50 6.70
CA SER A 354 15.94 5.71 6.85
C SER A 354 15.17 4.47 6.39
N VAL A 355 14.22 4.00 7.20
CA VAL A 355 13.45 2.78 6.91
C VAL A 355 12.45 2.90 5.75
N PRO A 356 11.71 4.02 5.58
CA PRO A 356 10.74 4.14 4.48
C PRO A 356 11.33 4.01 3.06
N GLU A 357 12.64 4.18 2.90
CA GLU A 357 13.34 3.98 1.61
C GLU A 357 13.62 2.50 1.31
N ALA A 358 13.56 1.61 2.31
CA ALA A 358 14.01 0.23 2.17
C ALA A 358 13.14 -0.65 1.24
N TYR A 359 12.03 -0.13 0.73
CA TYR A 359 11.20 -0.80 -0.28
C TYR A 359 11.82 -0.77 -1.68
N LEU A 360 12.92 -0.03 -1.88
CA LEU A 360 13.50 0.21 -3.18
C LEU A 360 14.94 -0.37 -3.24
N PRO A 361 15.28 -1.15 -4.28
CA PRO A 361 16.56 -1.86 -4.39
C PRO A 361 17.79 -0.99 -4.67
#